data_AF-A0A7C2TQB8-F1
#
_entry.id   AF-A0A7C2TQB8-F1
#
_cell.length_a   1.000
_cell.length_b   1.000
_cell.length_c   1.000
_cell.angle_alpha   90.00
_cell.angle_beta   90.00
_cell.angle_gamma   90.00
#
_symmetry.space_group_name_H-M   'P 1'
#
loop_
_entity.id
_entity.type
_entity.pdbx_description
1 polymer ?
#
loop_
_entity_poly.entity_id
_entity_poly.type
_entity_poly.pdbx_seq_one_letter_code
_entity_poly.pdbx_strand_id
1 'polypeptide(L)'
;MGTIFGHTHGLKASHRRRLERLSHRRLPPDQIITPELARALAELSHEMHRQVGVLVDRKGRIEYVVVGDARQIVWPDLRRIRTSSGRFCGLRCLHTHLHGEPFTEEDLTDLALLRLDVMAIVEVTDQGAPARVHVAHLLPAQPGDPDGGSVASRFQFLEPKPPGQLGVNFLELIESLEEELARNRRLVHPQDERDRALLVSVTTGSLAEAEESLEELRLLSESAGLLVLDTLVQRRKEYDPKFLIGKGKLREVLIRALQLGADMIVFDQNLTPGQVRSITAATDLKILARTQLILDIFAQPARSREG
;
A
#
# COMPACT_ATOMS: atom_id res chain seq x y z
N MET A 1 9.07 -5.67 -25.57
CA MET A 1 10.07 -4.68 -25.16
C MET A 1 9.71 -4.28 -23.74
N GLY A 2 10.53 -4.58 -22.74
CA GLY A 2 10.22 -4.25 -21.34
C GLY A 2 10.30 -2.73 -21.17
N THR A 3 9.22 -2.10 -20.73
CA THR A 3 9.17 -0.65 -20.54
C THR A 3 9.95 -0.28 -19.28
N ILE A 4 10.95 0.61 -19.42
CA ILE A 4 11.70 1.17 -18.30
C ILE A 4 11.00 2.46 -17.86
N PHE A 5 10.74 2.60 -16.56
CA PHE A 5 10.03 3.72 -15.96
C PHE A 5 10.95 4.63 -15.13
N GLY A 6 10.46 5.83 -14.81
CA GLY A 6 11.13 6.78 -13.92
C GLY A 6 12.14 7.69 -14.60
N HIS A 7 13.16 8.10 -13.85
CA HIS A 7 14.21 9.04 -14.25
C HIS A 7 15.17 8.41 -15.28
N THR A 8 14.73 8.29 -16.53
CA THR A 8 15.52 7.69 -17.62
C THR A 8 16.27 8.72 -18.47
N HIS A 9 16.11 10.01 -18.20
CA HIS A 9 16.83 11.08 -18.90
C HIS A 9 18.33 11.04 -18.57
N GLY A 10 19.19 11.26 -19.58
CA GLY A 10 20.65 11.26 -19.42
C GLY A 10 21.32 9.88 -19.32
N LEU A 11 20.57 8.78 -19.44
CA LEU A 11 21.16 7.43 -19.39
C LEU A 11 21.98 7.12 -20.64
N LYS A 12 23.22 6.65 -20.44
CA LYS A 12 24.10 6.11 -21.49
C LYS A 12 23.43 4.92 -22.18
N ALA A 13 23.77 4.68 -23.46
CA ALA A 13 23.27 3.52 -24.21
C ALA A 13 23.66 2.17 -23.59
N SER A 14 24.79 2.09 -22.87
CA SER A 14 25.16 0.91 -22.09
C SER A 14 24.21 0.65 -20.91
N HIS A 15 23.80 1.71 -20.19
CA HIS A 15 22.88 1.61 -19.06
C HIS A 15 21.49 1.14 -19.53
N ARG A 16 20.97 1.72 -20.63
CA ARG A 16 19.67 1.32 -21.20
C ARG A 16 19.65 -0.16 -21.58
N ARG A 17 20.67 -0.64 -22.30
CA ARG A 17 20.80 -2.06 -22.67
C ARG A 17 20.89 -2.99 -21.45
N ARG A 18 21.52 -2.55 -20.34
CA ARG A 18 21.57 -3.33 -19.09
C ARG A 18 20.21 -3.39 -18.39
N LEU A 19 19.51 -2.26 -18.31
CA LEU A 19 18.15 -2.19 -17.74
C LEU A 19 17.15 -3.01 -18.56
N GLU A 20 17.24 -2.97 -19.89
CA GLU A 20 16.44 -3.84 -20.77
C GLU A 20 16.75 -5.32 -20.52
N ARG A 21 18.04 -5.69 -20.39
CA ARG A 21 18.43 -7.06 -20.01
C ARG A 21 17.89 -7.47 -18.65
N LEU A 22 17.77 -6.56 -17.68
CA LEU A 22 17.11 -6.86 -16.41
C LEU A 22 15.66 -7.28 -16.62
N SER A 23 14.89 -6.56 -17.45
CA SER A 23 13.47 -6.87 -17.71
C SER A 23 13.21 -8.27 -18.27
N HIS A 24 14.24 -8.93 -18.82
CA HIS A 24 14.16 -10.28 -19.37
C HIS A 24 14.64 -11.36 -18.40
N ARG A 25 15.17 -11.00 -17.22
CA ARG A 25 15.58 -11.98 -16.22
C ARG A 25 14.35 -12.62 -15.57
N ARG A 26 14.56 -13.85 -15.09
CA ARG A 26 13.64 -14.55 -14.21
C ARG A 26 14.31 -14.88 -12.90
N LEU A 27 13.54 -14.79 -11.84
CA LEU A 27 13.92 -15.25 -10.51
C LEU A 27 13.27 -16.62 -10.25
N PRO A 28 13.90 -17.46 -9.43
CA PRO A 28 13.19 -18.55 -8.77
C PRO A 28 11.95 -18.01 -8.02
N PRO A 29 10.77 -18.62 -8.18
CA PRO A 29 9.54 -18.17 -7.52
C PRO A 29 9.67 -18.11 -5.99
N ASP A 30 10.35 -19.08 -5.39
CA ASP A 30 10.59 -19.26 -3.96
C ASP A 30 11.60 -18.26 -3.35
N GLN A 31 12.36 -17.52 -4.15
CA GLN A 31 13.36 -16.58 -3.64
C GLN A 31 12.88 -15.13 -3.75
N ILE A 32 13.03 -14.36 -2.66
CA ILE A 32 12.76 -12.91 -2.66
C ILE A 32 13.66 -12.20 -3.67
N ILE A 33 14.97 -12.46 -3.60
CA ILE A 33 15.98 -11.90 -4.50
C ILE A 33 17.13 -12.90 -4.67
N THR A 34 17.71 -12.96 -5.87
CA THR A 34 18.92 -13.75 -6.15
C THR A 34 20.18 -12.91 -5.95
N PRO A 35 21.33 -13.50 -5.55
CA PRO A 35 22.61 -12.78 -5.51
C PRO A 35 22.97 -12.10 -6.84
N GLU A 36 22.63 -12.72 -7.97
CA GLU A 36 22.88 -12.22 -9.32
C GLU A 36 22.06 -10.98 -9.66
N LEU A 37 20.81 -10.92 -9.18
CA LEU A 37 19.95 -9.76 -9.37
C LEU A 37 20.36 -8.63 -8.43
N ALA A 38 20.61 -8.93 -7.15
CA ALA A 38 21.08 -7.94 -6.17
C ALA A 38 22.36 -7.24 -6.66
N ARG A 39 23.31 -8.02 -7.17
CA ARG A 39 24.55 -7.48 -7.76
C ARG A 39 24.27 -6.59 -8.98
N ALA A 40 23.43 -7.05 -9.90
CA ALA A 40 23.12 -6.28 -11.11
C ALA A 40 22.40 -4.96 -10.80
N LEU A 41 21.51 -4.94 -9.80
CA LEU A 41 20.86 -3.74 -9.31
C LEU A 41 21.88 -2.79 -8.67
N ALA A 42 22.70 -3.29 -7.74
CA ALA A 42 23.71 -2.49 -7.03
C ALA A 42 24.73 -1.83 -7.98
N GLU A 43 25.27 -2.60 -8.94
CA GLU A 43 26.22 -2.09 -9.94
C GLU A 43 25.60 -0.98 -10.78
N LEU A 44 24.37 -1.21 -11.28
CA LEU A 44 23.67 -0.21 -12.09
C LEU A 44 23.37 1.05 -11.28
N SER A 45 22.94 0.90 -10.04
CA SER A 45 22.65 2.05 -9.18
C SER A 45 23.88 2.88 -8.88
N HIS A 46 24.99 2.22 -8.57
CA HIS A 46 26.26 2.88 -8.31
C HIS A 46 26.77 3.64 -9.55
N GLU A 47 26.78 3.01 -10.72
CA GLU A 47 27.23 3.63 -11.98
C GLU A 47 26.37 4.84 -12.41
N MET A 48 25.07 4.80 -12.09
CA MET A 48 24.13 5.85 -12.48
C MET A 48 23.94 6.92 -11.40
N HIS A 49 24.43 6.70 -10.18
CA HIS A 49 24.10 7.47 -8.98
C HIS A 49 22.58 7.65 -8.82
N ARG A 50 21.83 6.56 -9.04
CA ARG A 50 20.36 6.52 -9.00
C ARG A 50 19.89 5.21 -8.41
N GLN A 51 18.82 5.23 -7.63
CA GLN A 51 18.16 4.01 -7.20
C GLN A 51 17.64 3.26 -8.43
N VAL A 52 17.76 1.93 -8.43
CA VAL A 52 17.23 1.05 -9.47
C VAL A 52 16.38 0.01 -8.79
N GLY A 53 15.20 -0.20 -9.35
CA GLY A 53 14.23 -1.13 -8.80
C GLY A 53 13.53 -1.96 -9.85
N VAL A 54 12.97 -3.07 -9.41
CA VAL A 54 12.15 -3.96 -10.21
C VAL A 54 10.93 -4.43 -9.42
N LEU A 55 9.81 -4.62 -10.12
CA LEU A 55 8.66 -5.34 -9.59
C LEU A 55 8.60 -6.70 -10.27
N VAL A 56 8.48 -7.75 -9.46
CA VAL A 56 8.54 -9.14 -9.91
C VAL A 56 7.25 -9.85 -9.53
N ASP A 57 6.63 -10.56 -10.48
CA ASP A 57 5.46 -11.38 -10.21
C ASP A 57 5.80 -12.66 -9.42
N ARG A 58 4.77 -13.33 -8.89
CA ARG A 58 4.94 -14.61 -8.15
C ARG A 58 5.53 -15.75 -8.99
N LYS A 59 5.55 -15.63 -10.33
CA LYS A 59 6.21 -16.59 -11.24
C LYS A 59 7.69 -16.23 -11.49
N GLY A 60 8.18 -15.17 -10.85
CA GLY A 60 9.55 -14.70 -10.96
C GLY A 60 9.83 -13.84 -12.19
N ARG A 61 8.81 -13.36 -12.91
CA ARG A 61 8.97 -12.47 -14.07
C ARG A 61 9.07 -11.03 -13.62
N ILE A 62 10.05 -10.30 -14.14
CA ILE A 62 10.16 -8.85 -13.91
C ILE A 62 9.14 -8.15 -14.82
N GLU A 63 8.11 -7.57 -14.21
CA GLU A 63 7.06 -6.83 -14.90
C GLU A 63 7.45 -5.38 -15.14
N TYR A 64 8.20 -4.79 -14.19
CA TYR A 64 8.61 -3.39 -14.25
C TYR A 64 10.09 -3.25 -13.90
N VAL A 65 10.79 -2.38 -14.64
CA VAL A 65 12.11 -1.86 -14.28
C VAL A 65 11.98 -0.36 -14.10
N VAL A 66 12.43 0.15 -12.96
CA VAL A 66 12.22 1.53 -12.54
C VAL A 66 13.56 2.15 -12.16
N VAL A 67 13.80 3.38 -12.61
CA VAL A 67 14.98 4.17 -12.26
C VAL A 67 14.53 5.38 -11.45
N GLY A 68 15.02 5.47 -10.22
CA GLY A 68 14.80 6.61 -9.32
C GLY A 68 15.83 7.72 -9.51
N ASP A 69 15.87 8.65 -8.55
CA ASP A 69 17.01 9.54 -8.35
C ASP A 69 17.94 8.98 -7.27
N ALA A 70 18.84 9.79 -6.70
CA ALA A 70 19.77 9.32 -5.67
C ALA A 70 19.09 9.00 -4.32
N ARG A 71 17.89 9.52 -4.07
CA ARG A 71 17.20 9.50 -2.77
C ARG A 71 15.87 8.75 -2.79
N GLN A 72 15.18 8.74 -3.92
CA GLN A 72 13.84 8.17 -4.02
C GLN A 72 13.64 7.42 -5.34
N ILE A 73 12.70 6.49 -5.32
CA ILE A 73 12.19 5.77 -6.48
C ILE A 73 10.68 5.94 -6.54
N VAL A 74 10.15 6.28 -7.71
CA VAL A 74 8.70 6.46 -7.90
C VAL A 74 8.17 5.28 -8.69
N TRP A 75 7.35 4.46 -8.03
CA TRP A 75 6.76 3.28 -8.64
C TRP A 75 5.62 3.64 -9.60
N PRO A 76 5.46 2.90 -10.71
CA PRO A 76 4.34 3.09 -11.61
C PRO A 76 3.04 2.73 -10.89
N ASP A 77 1.97 3.35 -11.34
CA ASP A 77 0.62 3.06 -10.89
C ASP A 77 0.19 1.62 -11.24
N LEU A 78 -0.03 0.81 -10.22
CA LEU A 78 -0.34 -0.63 -10.34
C LEU A 78 -1.85 -0.93 -10.35
N ARG A 79 -2.73 0.08 -10.36
CA ARG A 79 -4.20 -0.08 -10.26
C ARG A 79 -4.83 -0.99 -11.33
N ARG A 80 -4.12 -1.27 -12.43
CA ARG A 80 -4.55 -2.24 -13.46
C ARG A 80 -4.47 -3.69 -12.99
N ILE A 81 -3.70 -3.98 -11.94
CA ILE A 81 -3.53 -5.29 -11.35
C ILE A 81 -4.69 -5.49 -10.37
N ARG A 82 -5.84 -5.91 -10.91
CA ARG A 82 -7.03 -6.18 -10.12
C ARG A 82 -6.71 -7.20 -9.04
N THR A 83 -6.69 -6.73 -7.81
CA THR A 83 -6.49 -7.60 -6.65
C THR A 83 -7.83 -7.73 -5.95
N SER A 84 -8.34 -8.95 -5.79
CA SER A 84 -9.51 -9.18 -4.96
C SER A 84 -9.27 -8.60 -3.56
N SER A 85 -10.29 -8.01 -2.94
CA SER A 85 -10.20 -7.59 -1.53
C SER A 85 -9.71 -8.79 -0.69
N GLY A 86 -8.64 -8.62 0.10
CA GLY A 86 -8.06 -9.69 0.92
C GLY A 86 -6.91 -10.52 0.30
N ARG A 87 -6.23 -10.04 -0.75
CA ARG A 87 -4.95 -10.60 -1.24
C ARG A 87 -3.91 -9.51 -1.46
N PHE A 88 -2.63 -9.86 -1.48
CA PHE A 88 -1.60 -8.94 -1.98
C PHE A 88 -1.66 -8.82 -3.50
N CYS A 89 -1.08 -7.78 -4.08
CA CYS A 89 -1.16 -7.49 -5.51
C CYS A 89 -0.37 -8.49 -6.39
N GLY A 90 0.36 -9.42 -5.78
CA GLY A 90 1.10 -10.48 -6.49
C GLY A 90 2.46 -10.02 -7.00
N LEU A 91 2.94 -8.87 -6.54
CA LEU A 91 4.22 -8.30 -6.91
C LEU A 91 5.11 -8.13 -5.69
N ARG A 92 6.34 -8.63 -5.79
CA ARG A 92 7.43 -8.26 -4.87
C ARG A 92 8.23 -7.11 -5.45
N CYS A 93 8.54 -6.13 -4.61
CA CYS A 93 9.32 -4.96 -4.96
C CYS A 93 10.77 -5.12 -4.51
N LEU A 94 11.72 -4.96 -5.41
CA LEU A 94 13.15 -5.05 -5.12
C LEU A 94 13.81 -3.75 -5.61
N HIS A 95 14.44 -2.98 -4.73
CA HIS A 95 15.20 -1.79 -5.13
C HIS A 95 16.44 -1.56 -4.29
N THR A 96 17.22 -0.56 -4.65
CA THR A 96 18.50 -0.24 -4.03
C THR A 96 18.45 1.03 -3.20
N HIS A 97 19.19 1.09 -2.11
CA HIS A 97 19.54 2.32 -1.40
C HIS A 97 21.03 2.62 -1.50
N LEU A 98 21.37 3.89 -1.72
CA LEU A 98 22.73 4.36 -1.99
C LEU A 98 23.45 4.90 -0.74
N HIS A 99 22.73 5.17 0.35
CA HIS A 99 23.29 5.80 1.55
C HIS A 99 23.25 4.90 2.79
N GLY A 100 22.97 3.60 2.62
CA GLY A 100 22.93 2.61 3.70
C GLY A 100 21.75 2.80 4.66
N GLU A 101 20.76 3.60 4.29
CA GLU A 101 19.50 3.72 4.99
C GLU A 101 18.65 2.45 4.79
N PRO A 102 17.95 1.97 5.85
CA PRO A 102 17.06 0.80 5.76
C PRO A 102 15.77 1.19 5.02
N PHE A 103 14.60 1.10 5.63
CA PHE A 103 13.35 1.58 5.04
C PHE A 103 13.10 3.05 5.36
N THR A 104 12.71 3.83 4.36
CA THR A 104 12.13 5.17 4.55
C THR A 104 10.62 5.08 4.81
N GLU A 105 10.02 6.15 5.31
CA GLU A 105 8.55 6.23 5.43
C GLU A 105 7.84 6.12 4.07
N GLU A 106 8.49 6.57 3.00
CA GLU A 106 7.96 6.48 1.64
C GLU A 106 7.91 5.02 1.17
N ASP A 107 8.97 4.25 1.41
CA ASP A 107 9.02 2.81 1.10
C ASP A 107 7.91 2.04 1.80
N LEU A 108 7.71 2.29 3.10
CA LEU A 108 6.65 1.65 3.88
C LEU A 108 5.25 2.06 3.40
N THR A 109 5.09 3.35 3.03
CA THR A 109 3.85 3.84 2.45
C THR A 109 3.54 3.11 1.14
N ASP A 110 4.54 2.97 0.25
CA ASP A 110 4.38 2.29 -1.03
C ASP A 110 4.11 0.80 -0.86
N LEU A 111 4.83 0.11 0.03
CA LEU A 111 4.58 -1.29 0.41
C LEU A 111 3.11 -1.52 0.78
N ALA A 112 2.55 -0.65 1.62
CA ALA A 112 1.17 -0.79 2.06
C ALA A 112 0.14 -0.36 1.01
N LEU A 113 0.29 0.82 0.40
CA LEU A 113 -0.71 1.36 -0.54
C LEU A 113 -0.79 0.58 -1.85
N LEU A 114 0.35 0.09 -2.34
CA LEU A 114 0.40 -0.77 -3.53
C LEU A 114 0.05 -2.24 -3.21
N ARG A 115 -0.14 -2.57 -1.91
CA ARG A 115 -0.33 -3.93 -1.39
C ARG A 115 0.70 -4.93 -1.93
N LEU A 116 1.97 -4.53 -1.97
CA LEU A 116 3.04 -5.40 -2.44
C LEU A 116 3.14 -6.64 -1.55
N ASP A 117 3.47 -7.78 -2.17
CA ASP A 117 3.69 -9.05 -1.46
C ASP A 117 4.80 -8.88 -0.42
N VAL A 118 5.94 -8.32 -0.84
CA VAL A 118 7.07 -7.89 0.00
C VAL A 118 7.79 -6.71 -0.65
N MET A 119 8.58 -5.99 0.14
CA MET A 119 9.58 -5.05 -0.35
C MET A 119 10.98 -5.45 0.16
N ALA A 120 11.97 -5.45 -0.72
CA ALA A 120 13.36 -5.73 -0.40
C ALA A 120 14.29 -4.61 -0.89
N ILE A 121 15.09 -4.07 0.03
CA ILE A 121 16.04 -2.99 -0.21
C ILE A 121 17.45 -3.57 -0.18
N VAL A 122 18.16 -3.45 -1.30
CA VAL A 122 19.57 -3.82 -1.44
C VAL A 122 20.43 -2.62 -1.07
N GLU A 123 21.19 -2.71 0.01
CA GLU A 123 22.23 -1.73 0.33
C GLU A 123 23.34 -1.79 -0.71
N VAL A 124 23.70 -0.63 -1.26
CA VAL A 124 24.80 -0.50 -2.23
C VAL A 124 26.01 0.09 -1.52
N THR A 125 27.13 -0.63 -1.56
CA THR A 125 28.41 -0.15 -1.04
C THR A 125 29.04 0.91 -1.95
N ASP A 126 30.06 1.62 -1.44
CA ASP A 126 30.86 2.57 -2.23
C ASP A 126 31.59 1.94 -3.42
N GLN A 127 31.70 0.60 -3.45
CA GLN A 127 32.29 -0.15 -4.57
C GLN A 127 31.23 -0.66 -5.56
N GLY A 128 29.95 -0.30 -5.37
CA GLY A 128 28.83 -0.76 -6.19
C GLY A 128 28.44 -2.23 -5.98
N ALA A 129 28.95 -2.86 -4.92
CA ALA A 129 28.57 -4.22 -4.53
C ALA A 129 27.38 -4.22 -3.55
N PRO A 130 26.51 -5.25 -3.58
CA PRO A 130 25.43 -5.38 -2.61
C PRO A 130 25.97 -5.77 -1.22
N ALA A 131 25.52 -5.09 -0.17
CA ALA A 131 25.86 -5.40 1.22
C ALA A 131 24.77 -6.26 1.89
N ARG A 132 23.83 -5.64 2.61
CA ARG A 132 22.68 -6.32 3.21
C ARG A 132 21.42 -6.08 2.40
N VAL A 133 20.48 -7.00 2.53
CA VAL A 133 19.12 -6.85 2.03
C VAL A 133 18.19 -6.70 3.21
N HIS A 134 17.50 -5.56 3.27
CA HIS A 134 16.41 -5.33 4.23
C HIS A 134 15.12 -5.79 3.60
N VAL A 135 14.30 -6.56 4.31
CA VAL A 135 13.02 -7.05 3.80
C VAL A 135 11.91 -6.67 4.76
N ALA A 136 10.82 -6.17 4.21
CA ALA A 136 9.60 -5.89 4.96
C ALA A 136 8.36 -6.43 4.23
N HIS A 137 7.35 -6.81 5.01
CA HIS A 137 6.01 -7.11 4.52
C HIS A 137 4.96 -6.53 5.44
N LEU A 138 3.75 -6.32 4.91
CA LEU A 138 2.62 -5.85 5.70
C LEU A 138 2.13 -6.98 6.63
N LEU A 139 1.78 -6.64 7.86
CA LEU A 139 1.12 -7.54 8.79
C LEU A 139 -0.40 -7.50 8.58
N PRO A 140 -1.09 -8.66 8.59
CA PRO A 140 -2.55 -8.70 8.69
C PRO A 140 -3.00 -7.95 9.95
N ALA A 141 -4.00 -7.07 9.84
CA ALA A 141 -4.55 -6.42 11.03
C ALA A 141 -5.18 -7.46 11.96
N GLN A 142 -4.92 -7.32 13.27
CA GLN A 142 -5.62 -8.10 14.28
C GLN A 142 -6.92 -7.40 14.72
N PRO A 143 -7.99 -8.14 15.03
CA PRO A 143 -9.19 -7.55 15.61
C PRO A 143 -8.87 -6.82 16.93
N GLY A 144 -9.25 -5.54 17.04
CA GLY A 144 -9.05 -4.72 18.25
C GLY A 144 -7.70 -4.02 18.35
N ASP A 145 -6.90 -3.99 17.29
CA ASP A 145 -5.61 -3.28 17.26
C ASP A 145 -5.84 -1.75 17.41
N PRO A 146 -5.36 -1.10 18.49
CA PRO A 146 -5.71 0.30 18.78
C PRO A 146 -5.21 1.28 17.71
N ASP A 147 -6.01 2.33 17.46
CA ASP A 147 -5.84 3.35 16.40
C ASP A 147 -4.55 4.19 16.45
N GLY A 148 -3.66 3.94 17.40
CA GLY A 148 -2.52 4.79 17.75
C GLY A 148 -1.13 4.28 17.40
N GLY A 149 -0.99 3.08 16.80
CA GLY A 149 0.32 2.55 16.41
C GLY A 149 0.99 3.38 15.31
N SER A 150 2.31 3.55 15.36
CA SER A 150 3.10 4.12 14.26
C SER A 150 2.86 3.33 12.96
N VAL A 151 3.02 3.96 11.79
CA VAL A 151 3.01 3.24 10.49
C VAL A 151 3.96 2.04 10.55
N ALA A 152 5.14 2.19 11.19
CA ALA A 152 6.12 1.12 11.33
C ALA A 152 5.62 -0.13 12.08
N SER A 153 4.68 -0.01 13.03
CA SER A 153 4.19 -1.18 13.78
C SER A 153 3.30 -2.11 12.94
N ARG A 154 2.92 -1.69 11.73
CA ARG A 154 2.10 -2.45 10.79
C ARG A 154 2.90 -3.36 9.86
N PHE A 155 4.22 -3.31 9.95
CA PHE A 155 5.11 -4.07 9.10
C PHE A 155 5.94 -5.02 9.95
N GLN A 156 6.21 -6.19 9.38
CA GLN A 156 7.24 -7.07 9.88
C GLN A 156 8.52 -6.81 9.10
N PHE A 157 9.61 -6.60 9.82
CA PHE A 157 10.96 -6.49 9.27
C PHE A 157 11.68 -7.82 9.50
N LEU A 158 12.29 -8.37 8.45
CA LEU A 158 13.17 -9.53 8.58
C LEU A 158 14.58 -9.06 8.95
N GLU A 159 15.35 -9.94 9.60
CA GLU A 159 16.75 -9.67 9.91
C GLU A 159 17.54 -9.37 8.62
N PRO A 160 18.23 -8.21 8.51
CA PRO A 160 18.98 -7.86 7.31
C PRO A 160 20.16 -8.81 7.09
N LYS A 161 20.17 -9.49 5.94
CA LYS A 161 21.20 -10.48 5.58
C LYS A 161 21.76 -10.24 4.19
N PRO A 162 22.97 -10.74 3.88
CA PRO A 162 23.47 -10.75 2.51
C PRO A 162 22.49 -11.49 1.56
N PRO A 163 22.42 -11.12 0.26
CA PRO A 163 21.43 -11.68 -0.66
C PRO A 163 21.38 -13.22 -0.70
N GLY A 164 22.53 -13.89 -0.59
CA GLY A 164 22.61 -15.36 -0.61
C GLY A 164 22.25 -16.05 0.71
N GLN A 165 21.91 -15.30 1.76
CA GLN A 165 21.71 -15.81 3.12
C GLN A 165 20.34 -15.46 3.71
N LEU A 166 19.41 -14.91 2.92
CA LEU A 166 18.08 -14.56 3.41
C LEU A 166 17.35 -15.77 4.01
N GLY A 167 17.42 -16.93 3.35
CA GLY A 167 16.90 -18.20 3.89
C GLY A 167 15.37 -18.24 4.06
N VAL A 168 14.64 -17.40 3.32
CA VAL A 168 13.18 -17.29 3.38
C VAL A 168 12.59 -17.86 2.08
N ASN A 169 11.67 -18.81 2.20
CA ASN A 169 10.84 -19.23 1.09
C ASN A 169 9.71 -18.21 0.88
N PHE A 170 9.81 -17.42 -0.19
CA PHE A 170 8.87 -16.36 -0.54
C PHE A 170 7.44 -16.88 -0.72
N LEU A 171 7.25 -18.02 -1.39
CA LEU A 171 5.91 -18.51 -1.67
C LEU A 171 5.21 -18.97 -0.40
N GLU A 172 5.91 -19.70 0.47
CA GLU A 172 5.38 -20.13 1.77
C GLU A 172 5.05 -18.92 2.67
N LEU A 173 5.92 -17.91 2.69
CA LEU A 173 5.68 -16.66 3.41
C LEU A 173 4.37 -16.00 2.94
N ILE A 174 4.21 -15.77 1.63
CA ILE A 174 3.02 -15.09 1.11
C ILE A 174 1.76 -15.92 1.31
N GLU A 175 1.83 -17.24 1.11
CA GLU A 175 0.70 -18.14 1.34
C GLU A 175 0.22 -18.06 2.80
N SER A 176 1.15 -18.14 3.77
CA SER A 176 0.81 -18.03 5.19
C SER A 176 0.17 -16.67 5.56
N LEU A 177 0.66 -15.57 5.00
CA LEU A 177 0.13 -14.22 5.25
C LEU A 177 -1.26 -14.04 4.62
N GLU A 178 -1.48 -14.54 3.40
CA GLU A 178 -2.79 -14.49 2.75
C GLU A 178 -3.82 -15.39 3.45
N GLU A 179 -3.40 -16.55 3.96
CA GLU A 179 -4.25 -17.38 4.80
C GLU A 179 -4.66 -16.67 6.08
N GLU A 180 -3.71 -15.99 6.75
CA GLU A 180 -4.02 -15.20 7.94
C GLU A 180 -4.96 -14.03 7.63
N LEU A 181 -4.72 -13.30 6.53
CA LEU A 181 -5.60 -12.22 6.09
C LEU A 181 -7.02 -12.75 5.77
N ALA A 182 -7.12 -13.90 5.10
CA ALA A 182 -8.38 -14.56 4.83
C ALA A 182 -9.08 -15.04 6.10
N ARG A 183 -8.33 -15.55 7.09
CA ARG A 183 -8.85 -15.92 8.42
C ARG A 183 -9.40 -14.71 9.17
N ASN A 184 -8.63 -13.63 9.29
CA ASN A 184 -9.06 -12.41 9.98
C ASN A 184 -10.31 -11.82 9.31
N ARG A 185 -10.34 -11.82 7.97
CA ARG A 185 -11.53 -11.43 7.20
C ARG A 185 -12.78 -12.25 7.54
N ARG A 186 -12.64 -13.57 7.73
CA ARG A 186 -13.76 -14.47 8.08
C ARG A 186 -14.14 -14.39 9.55
N LEU A 187 -13.20 -14.21 10.46
CA LEU A 187 -13.47 -14.11 11.90
C LEU A 187 -14.30 -12.87 12.22
N VAL A 188 -14.00 -11.76 11.54
CA VAL A 188 -14.71 -10.50 11.76
C VAL A 188 -16.14 -10.62 11.19
N HIS A 189 -16.31 -11.11 9.94
CA HIS A 189 -17.65 -11.35 9.36
C HIS A 189 -17.69 -12.52 8.36
N PRO A 190 -18.04 -13.75 8.79
CA PRO A 190 -17.86 -14.97 7.99
C PRO A 190 -18.82 -15.16 6.81
N GLN A 191 -19.92 -14.38 6.75
CA GLN A 191 -20.97 -14.50 5.73
C GLN A 191 -21.54 -13.14 5.29
N ASP A 192 -20.82 -12.06 5.58
CA ASP A 192 -21.30 -10.72 5.28
C ASP A 192 -20.78 -10.27 3.92
N GLU A 193 -21.67 -10.33 2.92
CA GLU A 193 -21.43 -9.89 1.54
C GLU A 193 -21.56 -8.37 1.38
N ARG A 194 -21.86 -7.63 2.46
CA ARG A 194 -21.93 -6.17 2.43
C ARG A 194 -20.57 -5.57 2.09
N ASP A 195 -20.62 -4.45 1.36
CA ASP A 195 -19.45 -3.62 1.13
C ASP A 195 -18.90 -3.10 2.46
N ARG A 196 -17.58 -3.12 2.61
CA ARG A 196 -16.91 -2.82 3.88
C ARG A 196 -16.41 -1.38 3.92
N ALA A 197 -16.74 -0.66 4.99
CA ALA A 197 -16.45 0.75 5.14
C ALA A 197 -15.55 1.03 6.36
N LEU A 198 -14.55 1.88 6.16
CA LEU A 198 -13.87 2.61 7.24
C LEU A 198 -14.50 4.00 7.35
N LEU A 199 -14.96 4.40 8.53
CA LEU A 199 -15.55 5.73 8.74
C LEU A 199 -14.50 6.71 9.26
N VAL A 200 -14.55 7.95 8.77
CA VAL A 200 -13.57 8.98 9.13
C VAL A 200 -14.29 10.29 9.43
N SER A 201 -14.06 10.84 10.61
CA SER A 201 -14.49 12.19 10.98
C SER A 201 -13.28 13.10 11.23
N VAL A 202 -13.35 14.32 10.70
CA VAL A 202 -12.36 15.37 10.88
C VAL A 202 -13.07 16.57 11.49
N THR A 203 -12.60 17.02 12.65
CA THR A 203 -13.21 18.13 13.39
C THR A 203 -12.20 19.23 13.68
N THR A 204 -12.65 20.49 13.59
CA THR A 204 -11.94 21.64 14.16
C THR A 204 -12.46 22.04 15.54
N GLY A 205 -13.56 21.43 15.98
CA GLY A 205 -14.28 21.73 17.22
C GLY A 205 -14.07 20.68 18.31
N SER A 206 -15.17 20.28 18.94
CA SER A 206 -15.21 19.27 20.00
C SER A 206 -14.97 17.87 19.44
N LEU A 207 -14.20 17.05 20.17
CA LEU A 207 -14.08 15.62 19.87
C LEU A 207 -15.38 14.88 20.15
N ALA A 208 -16.08 15.23 21.23
CA ALA A 208 -17.34 14.57 21.62
C ALA A 208 -18.42 14.76 20.54
N GLU A 209 -18.55 15.96 19.97
CA GLU A 209 -19.49 16.23 18.87
C GLU A 209 -19.12 15.43 17.61
N ALA A 210 -17.82 15.26 17.35
CA ALA A 210 -17.36 14.47 16.21
C ALA A 210 -17.61 12.98 16.40
N GLU A 211 -17.44 12.46 17.62
CA GLU A 211 -17.75 11.07 17.98
C GLU A 211 -19.26 10.79 17.88
N GLU A 212 -20.11 11.70 18.35
CA GLU A 212 -21.57 11.59 18.22
C GLU A 212 -22.01 11.60 16.75
N SER A 213 -21.47 12.53 15.95
CA SER A 213 -21.72 12.58 14.50
C SER A 213 -21.24 11.33 13.77
N LEU A 214 -20.10 10.76 14.19
CA LEU A 214 -19.55 9.54 13.62
C LEU A 214 -20.37 8.30 13.98
N GLU A 215 -20.94 8.25 15.19
CA GLU A 215 -21.87 7.20 15.60
C GLU A 215 -23.18 7.27 14.80
N GLU A 216 -23.68 8.47 14.51
CA GLU A 216 -24.82 8.64 13.59
C GLU A 216 -24.46 8.14 12.18
N LEU A 217 -23.26 8.50 11.67
CA LEU A 217 -22.78 8.03 10.37
C LEU A 217 -22.64 6.50 10.34
N ARG A 218 -22.27 5.87 11.46
CA ARG A 218 -22.22 4.41 11.60
C ARG A 218 -23.59 3.79 11.38
N LEU A 219 -24.61 4.30 12.07
CA LEU A 219 -26.00 3.84 11.92
C LEU A 219 -26.52 4.05 10.49
N LEU A 220 -26.20 5.19 9.87
CA LEU A 220 -26.53 5.46 8.47
C LEU A 220 -25.86 4.47 7.51
N SER A 221 -24.57 4.19 7.72
CA SER A 221 -23.80 3.25 6.90
C SER A 221 -24.36 1.84 7.02
N GLU A 222 -24.69 1.39 8.22
CA GLU A 222 -25.32 0.09 8.46
C GLU A 222 -26.69 -0.01 7.78
N SER A 223 -27.49 1.06 7.84
CA SER A 223 -28.80 1.16 7.16
C SER A 223 -28.66 1.14 5.63
N ALA A 224 -27.55 1.65 5.09
CA ALA A 224 -27.21 1.60 3.67
C ALA A 224 -26.76 0.21 3.21
N GLY A 225 -26.68 -0.78 4.11
CA GLY A 225 -26.17 -2.11 3.82
C GLY A 225 -24.65 -2.16 3.75
N LEU A 226 -23.94 -1.24 4.42
CA LEU A 226 -22.49 -1.31 4.60
C LEU A 226 -22.15 -2.05 5.89
N LEU A 227 -20.96 -2.64 5.90
CA LEU A 227 -20.35 -3.21 7.07
C LEU A 227 -19.25 -2.27 7.57
N VAL A 228 -19.45 -1.64 8.73
CA VAL A 228 -18.47 -0.73 9.33
C VAL A 228 -17.37 -1.54 10.02
N LEU A 229 -16.15 -1.44 9.50
CA LEU A 229 -14.99 -2.18 10.03
C LEU A 229 -14.33 -1.46 11.20
N ASP A 230 -14.27 -0.13 11.14
CA ASP A 230 -13.57 0.71 12.11
C ASP A 230 -13.97 2.20 11.89
N THR A 231 -13.67 3.04 12.88
CA THR A 231 -14.04 4.47 12.89
C THR A 231 -12.89 5.32 13.40
N LEU A 232 -12.50 6.36 12.67
CA LEU A 232 -11.37 7.21 13.01
C LEU A 232 -11.79 8.68 13.16
N VAL A 233 -11.39 9.31 14.26
CA VAL A 233 -11.57 10.76 14.48
C VAL A 233 -10.22 11.47 14.44
N GLN A 234 -10.13 12.56 13.67
CA GLN A 234 -8.99 13.49 13.74
C GLN A 234 -9.44 14.90 14.12
N ARG A 235 -8.90 15.41 15.22
CA ARG A 235 -8.99 16.85 15.53
C ARG A 235 -7.87 17.63 14.84
N ARG A 236 -8.22 18.72 14.17
CA ARG A 236 -7.29 19.66 13.52
C ARG A 236 -7.56 21.09 13.98
N LYS A 237 -6.57 21.97 13.84
CA LYS A 237 -6.81 23.42 13.99
C LYS A 237 -7.61 23.96 12.81
N GLU A 238 -7.24 23.52 11.60
CA GLU A 238 -7.86 23.90 10.35
C GLU A 238 -7.90 22.70 9.39
N TYR A 239 -8.91 22.65 8.53
CA TYR A 239 -9.03 21.63 7.51
C TYR A 239 -7.94 21.78 6.46
N ASP A 240 -7.41 20.65 5.99
CA ASP A 240 -6.51 20.67 4.84
C ASP A 240 -7.32 20.96 3.56
N PRO A 241 -6.98 22.01 2.79
CA PRO A 241 -7.76 22.38 1.62
C PRO A 241 -7.72 21.33 0.50
N LYS A 242 -6.69 20.46 0.49
CA LYS A 242 -6.49 19.42 -0.52
C LYS A 242 -7.00 18.06 -0.08
N PHE A 243 -6.88 17.71 1.19
CA PHE A 243 -7.16 16.35 1.70
C PHE A 243 -8.16 16.29 2.85
N LEU A 244 -8.67 17.42 3.35
CA LEU A 244 -9.47 17.55 4.59
C LEU A 244 -8.68 17.17 5.86
N ILE A 245 -8.23 15.91 5.94
CA ILE A 245 -7.50 15.28 7.05
C ILE A 245 -5.97 15.48 6.97
N GLY A 246 -5.47 16.05 5.87
CA GLY A 246 -4.04 16.23 5.60
C GLY A 246 -3.33 14.97 5.11
N LYS A 247 -2.21 15.16 4.39
CA LYS A 247 -1.51 14.08 3.66
C LYS A 247 -1.02 12.94 4.56
N GLY A 248 -0.41 13.25 5.70
CA GLY A 248 0.15 12.24 6.61
C GLY A 248 -0.93 11.34 7.20
N LYS A 249 -1.96 11.94 7.80
CA LYS A 249 -3.07 11.17 8.37
C LYS A 249 -3.88 10.44 7.30
N LEU A 250 -4.03 11.01 6.11
CA LEU A 250 -4.64 10.29 4.99
C LEU A 250 -3.89 8.99 4.69
N ARG A 251 -2.55 9.01 4.62
CA ARG A 251 -1.75 7.79 4.42
C ARG A 251 -2.03 6.76 5.52
N GLU A 252 -2.02 7.16 6.79
CA GLU A 252 -2.34 6.26 7.91
C GLU A 252 -3.75 5.62 7.76
N VAL A 253 -4.75 6.44 7.42
CA VAL A 253 -6.14 5.98 7.19
C VAL A 253 -6.20 4.98 6.04
N LEU A 254 -5.53 5.27 4.92
CA LEU A 254 -5.52 4.38 3.75
C LEU A 254 -4.85 3.04 4.07
N ILE A 255 -3.72 3.06 4.78
CA ILE A 255 -3.02 1.85 5.20
C ILE A 255 -3.93 1.01 6.12
N ARG A 256 -4.56 1.64 7.11
CA ARG A 256 -5.52 0.97 8.02
C ARG A 256 -6.70 0.38 7.27
N ALA A 257 -7.31 1.14 6.35
CA ALA A 257 -8.41 0.67 5.51
C ALA A 257 -8.03 -0.59 4.71
N LEU A 258 -6.84 -0.59 4.08
CA LEU A 258 -6.36 -1.73 3.30
C LEU A 258 -6.07 -2.95 4.19
N GLN A 259 -5.50 -2.76 5.39
CA GLN A 259 -5.23 -3.87 6.32
C GLN A 259 -6.52 -4.52 6.85
N LEU A 260 -7.55 -3.72 7.14
CA LEU A 260 -8.86 -4.22 7.56
C LEU A 260 -9.64 -4.84 6.38
N GLY A 261 -9.17 -4.65 5.15
CA GLY A 261 -9.85 -5.10 3.94
C GLY A 261 -11.14 -4.32 3.68
N ALA A 262 -11.12 -3.00 3.95
CA ALA A 262 -12.18 -2.10 3.55
C ALA A 262 -12.27 -2.01 2.03
N ASP A 263 -13.48 -1.88 1.51
CA ASP A 263 -13.75 -1.61 0.10
C ASP A 263 -13.92 -0.10 -0.15
N MET A 264 -14.27 0.65 0.91
CA MET A 264 -14.48 2.09 0.85
C MET A 264 -14.10 2.82 2.14
N ILE A 265 -13.93 4.14 2.00
CA ILE A 265 -13.81 5.08 3.11
C ILE A 265 -14.96 6.07 3.02
N VAL A 266 -15.68 6.26 4.13
CA VAL A 266 -16.78 7.22 4.24
C VAL A 266 -16.35 8.35 5.16
N PHE A 267 -16.29 9.56 4.60
CA PHE A 267 -16.03 10.78 5.35
C PHE A 267 -17.34 11.36 5.88
N ASP A 268 -17.36 11.67 7.17
CA ASP A 268 -18.48 12.31 7.86
C ASP A 268 -18.72 13.75 7.32
N GLN A 269 -17.65 14.44 6.97
CA GLN A 269 -17.73 15.78 6.38
C GLN A 269 -17.93 15.72 4.87
N ASN A 270 -18.54 16.77 4.33
CA ASN A 270 -18.60 16.96 2.89
C ASN A 270 -17.21 17.20 2.31
N LEU A 271 -16.94 16.56 1.18
CA LEU A 271 -15.71 16.75 0.42
C LEU A 271 -15.98 17.65 -0.78
N THR A 272 -15.10 18.62 -0.99
CA THR A 272 -15.10 19.41 -2.23
C THR A 272 -14.68 18.54 -3.41
N PRO A 273 -15.07 18.87 -4.66
CA PRO A 273 -14.63 18.12 -5.83
C PRO A 273 -13.09 18.02 -5.96
N GLY A 274 -12.36 19.04 -5.49
CA GLY A 274 -10.90 19.03 -5.45
C GLY A 274 -10.32 18.03 -4.45
N GLN A 275 -10.95 17.91 -3.27
CA GLN A 275 -10.58 16.94 -2.25
C GLN A 275 -10.87 15.50 -2.72
N VAL A 276 -12.05 15.23 -3.27
CA VAL A 276 -12.41 13.91 -3.81
C VAL A 276 -11.40 13.46 -4.86
N ARG A 277 -11.05 14.33 -5.83
CA ARG A 277 -10.03 14.02 -6.83
C ARG A 277 -8.66 13.74 -6.22
N SER A 278 -8.26 14.52 -5.22
CA SER A 278 -6.95 14.37 -4.58
C SER A 278 -6.84 13.08 -3.76
N ILE A 279 -7.90 12.70 -3.04
CA ILE A 279 -7.94 11.47 -2.24
C ILE A 279 -8.01 10.25 -3.17
N THR A 280 -8.88 10.26 -4.18
CA THR A 280 -9.02 9.15 -5.15
C THR A 280 -7.76 8.96 -6.02
N ALA A 281 -6.91 9.98 -6.14
CA ALA A 281 -5.61 9.83 -6.79
C ALA A 281 -4.60 9.04 -5.93
N ALA A 282 -4.84 8.91 -4.62
CA ALA A 282 -3.94 8.24 -3.68
C ALA A 282 -4.39 6.81 -3.31
N THR A 283 -5.56 6.36 -3.74
CA THR A 283 -6.09 5.03 -3.40
C THR A 283 -7.09 4.51 -4.43
N ASP A 284 -7.24 3.19 -4.49
CA ASP A 284 -8.31 2.50 -5.23
C ASP A 284 -9.61 2.33 -4.43
N LEU A 285 -9.56 2.62 -3.13
CA LEU A 285 -10.75 2.52 -2.28
C LEU A 285 -11.82 3.51 -2.77
N LYS A 286 -13.08 3.07 -2.76
CA LYS A 286 -14.18 3.97 -3.05
C LYS A 286 -14.22 5.05 -1.95
N ILE A 287 -14.32 6.32 -2.34
CA ILE A 287 -14.40 7.44 -1.40
C ILE A 287 -15.82 7.99 -1.44
N LEU A 288 -16.47 7.99 -0.29
CA LEU A 288 -17.79 8.58 -0.10
C LEU A 288 -17.73 9.72 0.92
N ALA A 289 -18.55 10.73 0.71
CA ALA A 289 -18.87 11.73 1.72
C ALA A 289 -20.27 11.48 2.26
N ARG A 290 -20.58 11.97 3.46
CA ARG A 290 -21.89 11.79 4.12
C ARG A 290 -23.09 12.11 3.22
N THR A 291 -23.06 13.22 2.49
CA THR A 291 -24.15 13.57 1.56
C THR A 291 -24.34 12.50 0.49
N GLN A 292 -23.26 11.92 -0.05
CA GLN A 292 -23.36 10.85 -1.05
C GLN A 292 -23.93 9.57 -0.45
N LEU A 293 -23.53 9.19 0.77
CA LEU A 293 -24.11 8.03 1.47
C LEU A 293 -25.62 8.20 1.68
N ILE A 294 -26.06 9.39 2.12
CA ILE A 294 -27.48 9.68 2.32
C ILE A 294 -28.25 9.56 0.99
N LEU A 295 -27.69 10.07 -0.10
CA LEU A 295 -28.30 9.93 -1.42
C LEU A 295 -28.36 8.47 -1.87
N ASP A 296 -27.32 7.69 -1.62
CA ASP A 296 -27.27 6.25 -1.94
C ASP A 296 -28.36 5.48 -1.16
N ILE A 297 -28.63 5.83 0.10
CA ILE A 297 -29.72 5.26 0.90
C ILE A 297 -31.09 5.55 0.26
N PHE A 298 -31.34 6.81 -0.13
CA PHE A 298 -32.63 7.18 -0.75
C PHE A 298 -32.80 6.62 -2.17
N ALA A 299 -31.70 6.34 -2.87
CA ALA A 299 -31.73 5.75 -4.20
C ALA A 299 -31.97 4.22 -4.18
N GLN A 300 -31.77 3.55 -3.04
CA GLN A 300 -32.15 2.15 -2.89
C GLN A 300 -33.68 2.04 -2.90
N PRO A 301 -34.28 1.21 -3.78
CA PRO A 301 -35.73 1.01 -3.76
C PRO A 301 -36.12 0.51 -2.38
N ALA A 302 -37.03 1.23 -1.71
CA ALA A 302 -37.66 0.74 -0.50
C ALA A 302 -38.24 -0.64 -0.81
N ARG A 303 -37.65 -1.70 -0.26
CA ARG A 303 -38.31 -3.01 -0.18
C ARG A 303 -39.47 -2.81 0.80
N SER A 304 -40.59 -2.29 0.27
CA SER A 304 -41.82 -2.13 1.01
C SER A 304 -42.27 -3.52 1.45
N ARG A 305 -42.15 -3.74 2.75
CA ARG A 305 -42.78 -4.84 3.47
C ARG A 305 -44.19 -4.37 3.84
N GLU A 306 -45.04 -4.23 2.84
CA GLU A 306 -46.49 -4.11 2.98
C GLU A 306 -47.13 -5.09 1.99
N GLY A 307 -47.87 -6.05 2.54
CA GLY A 307 -48.45 -7.22 1.90
C GLY A 307 -48.56 -8.35 2.91
#